data_AF-A0A3P6C9M6-F1
#
_entry.id   AF-A0A3P6C9M6-F1
#
_cell.length_a   1.000
_cell.length_b   1.000
_cell.length_c   1.000
_cell.angle_alpha   90.00
_cell.angle_beta   90.00
_cell.angle_gamma   90.00
#
_symmetry.space_group_name_H-M   'P 1'
#
loop_
_entity.id
_entity.type
_entity.pdbx_description
1 polymer ?
#
loop_
_entity_poly.entity_id
_entity_poly.type
_entity_poly.pdbx_seq_one_letter_code
_entity_poly.pdbx_strand_id
1 'polypeptide(L)'
;MAVDVESVLQFLRRNGLTEAESALRDDINEKNQLASFDFEKFLFPIPPPIRTTVEDSGDNGSKSSSSDDEFVSLDSSTSGFCSSSGFVNPYGDGSSSSSESQSQFGTARTYPEWSEFYSQTNNKELETEDDEEEEFMSPAFRESDFFICPATTQDKFITDNQFENKLGVYDTSEGSQTETSLDYLDKSFLIKNLEDDYIGLDDKTAQLEEEEDAKDNDDLKAGDQVDVIDEEVNVVHDLEEEEYEVFDLRIIHWKNRTGFEENKDLPIVLNSVIGGRYYITEYIGSAAFSKVVQAQDLHNGVDVCLKIIKNDKDFFDQSLDEIKLLKHVNKHDPADEHHILRLYDYFYHQEHLFIVCELLRANLYEFQKFNQESGGEPYFNLSRLQVITKQCMDALVFLHGLGIIHCDLKPENILIKSYKKCEVKIIDLGSSCFHSDNLSLYVQSRSYRAPEVILGLPYDEKIDLWSLGCILAELCSGEVLFPNEAVAMILARIVAVLGPIETEMLEKGQETDKYFTKEFDIYHLNEESNEVEYIITEESCLEDQLHVSDELFLDFVRSLLEINPLRRPTALEALNHPWLSSSSYN
;
A
#
# COMPACT_ATOMS: atom_id res chain seq x y z
N MET A 1 -30.36 -0.79 21.91
CA MET A 1 -31.51 -1.70 21.70
C MET A 1 -31.23 -2.47 20.41
N ALA A 2 -30.80 -3.72 20.49
CA ALA A 2 -30.68 -4.56 19.30
C ALA A 2 -32.08 -4.99 18.86
N VAL A 3 -32.40 -4.79 17.58
CA VAL A 3 -33.67 -5.22 16.99
C VAL A 3 -33.57 -6.71 16.71
N ASP A 4 -34.42 -7.51 17.34
CA ASP A 4 -34.50 -8.96 17.14
C ASP A 4 -35.07 -9.29 15.75
N VAL A 5 -34.34 -10.09 14.98
CA VAL A 5 -34.66 -10.45 13.58
C VAL A 5 -36.03 -11.14 13.48
N GLU A 6 -36.41 -11.92 14.48
CA GLU A 6 -37.73 -12.58 14.50
C GLU A 6 -38.86 -11.55 14.63
N SER A 7 -38.61 -10.44 15.33
CA SER A 7 -39.55 -9.31 15.42
C SER A 7 -39.79 -8.65 14.07
N VAL A 8 -38.75 -8.55 13.23
CA VAL A 8 -38.82 -7.98 11.87
C VAL A 8 -39.56 -8.92 10.93
N LEU A 9 -39.26 -10.22 10.96
CA LEU A 9 -39.98 -11.22 10.16
C LEU A 9 -41.47 -11.25 10.52
N GLN A 10 -41.81 -11.15 11.80
CA GLN A 10 -43.20 -11.12 12.25
C GLN A 10 -43.92 -9.83 11.84
N PHE A 11 -43.21 -8.69 11.80
CA PHE A 11 -43.72 -7.44 11.27
C PHE A 11 -44.03 -7.53 9.77
N LEU A 12 -43.10 -8.09 8.98
CA LEU A 12 -43.29 -8.26 7.53
C LEU A 12 -44.49 -9.17 7.22
N ARG A 13 -44.62 -10.28 7.98
CA ARG A 13 -45.75 -11.21 7.84
C ARG A 13 -47.10 -10.56 8.18
N ARG A 14 -47.15 -9.75 9.25
CA ARG A 14 -48.38 -9.04 9.65
C ARG A 14 -48.84 -8.00 8.62
N ASN A 15 -47.91 -7.44 7.86
CA ASN A 15 -48.21 -6.42 6.85
C ASN A 15 -48.33 -6.99 5.42
N GLY A 16 -48.29 -8.31 5.25
CA GLY A 16 -48.44 -8.96 3.94
C GLY A 16 -47.28 -8.72 2.97
N LEU A 17 -46.09 -8.36 3.48
CA LEU A 17 -44.89 -8.08 2.69
C LEU A 17 -44.09 -9.38 2.44
N THR A 18 -44.69 -10.31 1.71
CA THR A 18 -44.16 -11.68 1.55
C THR A 18 -42.85 -11.75 0.77
N GLU A 19 -42.62 -10.84 -0.18
CA GLU A 19 -41.37 -10.76 -0.95
C GLU A 19 -40.21 -10.28 -0.07
N ALA A 20 -40.44 -9.28 0.78
CA ALA A 20 -39.44 -8.79 1.72
C ALA A 20 -39.14 -9.81 2.83
N GLU A 21 -40.16 -10.55 3.30
CA GLU A 21 -39.97 -11.68 4.23
C GLU A 21 -39.11 -12.78 3.59
N SER A 22 -39.34 -13.11 2.31
CA SER A 22 -38.54 -14.10 1.58
C SER A 22 -37.10 -13.64 1.41
N ALA A 23 -36.87 -12.43 0.92
CA ALA A 23 -35.53 -11.89 0.71
C ALA A 23 -34.70 -11.84 2.01
N LEU A 24 -35.32 -11.45 3.13
CA LEU A 24 -34.64 -11.45 4.43
C LEU A 24 -34.33 -12.87 4.92
N ARG A 25 -35.21 -13.85 4.67
CA ARG A 25 -34.93 -15.27 4.98
C ARG A 25 -33.83 -15.85 4.12
N ASP A 26 -33.79 -15.48 2.85
CA ASP A 26 -32.76 -15.92 1.91
C ASP A 26 -31.39 -15.35 2.32
N ASP A 27 -31.30 -14.07 2.71
CA ASP A 27 -30.08 -13.44 3.23
C ASP A 27 -29.59 -14.09 4.55
N ILE A 28 -30.52 -14.43 5.46
CA ILE A 28 -30.19 -15.15 6.71
C ILE A 28 -29.67 -16.56 6.40
N ASN A 29 -30.28 -17.26 5.45
CA ASN A 29 -29.87 -18.60 5.05
C ASN A 29 -28.54 -18.59 4.29
N GLU A 30 -28.26 -17.55 3.50
CA GLU A 30 -27.00 -17.36 2.79
C GLU A 30 -25.86 -17.06 3.77
N LYS A 31 -26.09 -16.18 4.77
CA LYS A 31 -25.12 -15.94 5.86
C LYS A 31 -24.87 -17.18 6.72
N ASN A 32 -25.90 -17.96 7.01
CA ASN A 32 -25.74 -19.23 7.74
C ASN A 32 -25.06 -20.32 6.89
N GLN A 33 -25.22 -20.29 5.56
CA GLN A 33 -24.50 -21.18 4.65
C GLN A 33 -23.03 -20.77 4.50
N LEU A 34 -22.72 -19.47 4.42
CA LEU A 34 -21.34 -18.98 4.46
C LEU A 34 -20.64 -19.31 5.79
N ALA A 35 -21.37 -19.35 6.91
CA ALA A 35 -20.87 -19.80 8.20
C ALA A 35 -20.77 -21.34 8.34
N SER A 36 -21.31 -22.10 7.38
CA SER A 36 -21.41 -23.57 7.40
C SER A 36 -20.68 -24.26 6.25
N PHE A 37 -19.96 -23.53 5.39
CA PHE A 37 -19.06 -24.16 4.42
C PHE A 37 -17.79 -24.62 5.14
N ASP A 38 -17.75 -25.92 5.43
CA ASP A 38 -16.61 -26.64 5.99
C ASP A 38 -15.29 -26.30 5.27
N PHE A 39 -14.34 -25.79 6.05
CA PHE A 39 -12.93 -25.58 5.71
C PHE A 39 -12.14 -26.89 5.49
N GLU A 40 -12.78 -28.06 5.45
CA GLU A 40 -12.11 -29.38 5.39
C GLU A 40 -11.93 -29.99 3.99
N LYS A 41 -12.14 -29.26 2.89
CA LYS A 41 -12.03 -29.83 1.52
C LYS A 41 -10.93 -29.30 0.60
N PHE A 42 -10.01 -28.51 1.12
CA PHE A 42 -8.76 -28.20 0.43
C PHE A 42 -7.55 -28.48 1.34
N LEU A 43 -7.39 -29.74 1.75
CA LEU A 43 -6.12 -30.29 2.20
C LEU A 43 -5.66 -31.33 1.18
N PHE A 44 -4.54 -31.06 0.51
CA PHE A 44 -3.85 -32.05 -0.33
C PHE A 44 -3.30 -33.19 0.55
N PRO A 45 -3.21 -34.43 0.03
CA PRO A 45 -2.82 -35.59 0.81
C PRO A 45 -1.32 -35.55 1.20
N ILE A 46 -1.06 -35.63 2.50
CA ILE A 46 0.27 -35.84 3.09
C ILE A 46 0.76 -37.26 2.71
N PRO A 47 1.96 -37.45 2.11
CA PRO A 47 2.53 -38.78 1.92
C PRO A 47 3.00 -39.36 3.27
N PRO A 48 2.90 -40.70 3.48
CA PRO A 48 3.18 -41.30 4.78
C PRO A 48 4.67 -41.21 5.15
N PRO A 49 5.02 -41.08 6.44
CA PRO A 49 6.40 -40.95 6.89
C PRO A 49 7.21 -42.24 6.66
N ILE A 50 8.43 -42.05 6.16
CA ILE A 50 9.46 -43.08 5.99
C ILE A 50 9.92 -43.55 7.39
N ARG A 51 9.74 -44.84 7.69
CA ARG A 51 10.29 -45.48 8.89
C ARG A 51 11.81 -45.64 8.79
N THR A 52 12.56 -44.92 9.61
CA THR A 52 13.93 -45.33 9.99
C THR A 52 13.86 -46.34 11.12
N THR A 53 14.26 -47.56 10.84
CA THR A 53 14.50 -48.62 11.84
C THR A 53 15.80 -48.30 12.59
N VAL A 54 15.70 -47.98 13.87
CA VAL A 54 16.84 -48.08 14.80
C VAL A 54 16.70 -49.41 15.54
N GLU A 55 17.73 -50.23 15.42
CA GLU A 55 17.83 -51.53 16.06
C GLU A 55 17.94 -51.40 17.58
N ASP A 56 17.23 -52.30 18.23
CA ASP A 56 17.13 -52.53 19.66
C ASP A 56 18.40 -53.24 20.17
N SER A 57 19.05 -52.68 21.19
CA SER A 57 19.96 -53.44 22.06
C SER A 57 19.77 -52.96 23.49
N GLY A 58 19.02 -53.77 24.25
CA GLY A 58 18.49 -53.43 25.56
C GLY A 58 19.50 -53.41 26.70
N ASP A 59 19.01 -53.01 27.88
CA ASP A 59 19.16 -53.78 29.11
C ASP A 59 18.16 -53.29 30.17
N ASN A 60 17.90 -54.19 31.10
CA ASN A 60 16.93 -54.22 32.18
C ASN A 60 16.99 -53.06 33.19
N GLY A 61 15.83 -52.74 33.77
CA GLY A 61 15.73 -52.74 35.24
C GLY A 61 14.95 -51.62 35.92
N SER A 62 13.86 -52.04 36.58
CA SER A 62 13.50 -51.66 37.97
C SER A 62 12.63 -50.42 38.23
N LYS A 63 11.32 -50.70 38.36
CA LYS A 63 10.44 -50.49 39.54
C LYS A 63 10.35 -49.15 40.28
N SER A 64 9.07 -48.82 40.56
CA SER A 64 8.47 -48.20 41.76
C SER A 64 8.41 -46.66 41.79
N SER A 65 7.41 -45.96 42.33
CA SER A 65 6.00 -46.22 42.73
C SER A 65 5.51 -44.92 43.42
N SER A 66 4.23 -44.54 43.24
CA SER A 66 3.34 -43.79 44.18
C SER A 66 3.75 -42.38 44.62
N SER A 67 2.89 -41.42 44.96
CA SER A 67 1.43 -41.28 45.13
C SER A 67 1.14 -39.78 45.29
N ASP A 68 -0.07 -39.38 44.90
CA ASP A 68 -1.05 -38.51 45.58
C ASP A 68 -0.58 -37.44 46.59
N ASP A 69 -1.10 -36.22 46.44
CA ASP A 69 -1.93 -35.58 47.48
C ASP A 69 -2.78 -34.41 46.94
N GLU A 70 -4.07 -34.47 47.28
CA GLU A 70 -5.10 -33.43 47.17
C GLU A 70 -4.95 -32.33 48.25
N PHE A 71 -5.60 -31.17 48.04
CA PHE A 71 -6.65 -30.58 48.92
C PHE A 71 -6.59 -29.03 49.11
N VAL A 72 -7.55 -28.35 48.45
CA VAL A 72 -8.53 -27.35 48.94
C VAL A 72 -8.19 -25.87 49.22
N SER A 73 -9.09 -25.06 48.63
CA SER A 73 -9.37 -23.63 48.68
C SER A 73 -9.68 -23.02 50.06
N LEU A 74 -9.51 -21.70 50.17
CA LEU A 74 -10.33 -20.82 51.03
C LEU A 74 -10.48 -19.42 50.41
N ASP A 75 -11.73 -18.96 50.36
CA ASP A 75 -12.20 -17.62 50.03
C ASP A 75 -11.75 -16.56 51.07
N SER A 76 -11.63 -15.29 50.66
CA SER A 76 -12.64 -14.23 50.95
C SER A 76 -12.09 -12.78 51.01
N SER A 77 -12.82 -11.91 50.29
CA SER A 77 -13.32 -10.59 50.70
C SER A 77 -12.47 -9.30 50.59
N THR A 78 -12.73 -8.57 49.49
CA THR A 78 -13.39 -7.24 49.39
C THR A 78 -13.07 -6.09 50.37
N SER A 79 -12.54 -5.00 49.82
CA SER A 79 -12.96 -3.60 49.99
C SER A 79 -12.35 -2.78 48.83
N GLY A 80 -12.99 -1.94 48.03
CA GLY A 80 -14.28 -1.25 48.13
C GLY A 80 -14.06 0.24 48.42
N PHE A 81 -13.78 1.06 47.40
CA PHE A 81 -14.40 2.40 47.24
C PHE A 81 -14.17 2.98 45.82
N CYS A 82 -15.30 3.32 45.20
CA CYS A 82 -15.48 4.00 43.91
C CYS A 82 -15.21 5.51 43.97
N SER A 83 -14.88 6.08 42.81
CA SER A 83 -15.70 7.06 42.08
C SER A 83 -14.98 7.45 40.77
N SER A 84 -15.44 6.97 39.61
CA SER A 84 -16.38 7.62 38.65
C SER A 84 -15.74 8.83 37.95
N SER A 85 -15.71 9.02 36.63
CA SER A 85 -16.47 8.54 35.45
C SER A 85 -15.94 9.41 34.28
N GLY A 86 -15.87 9.07 32.99
CA GLY A 86 -16.37 7.98 32.15
C GLY A 86 -16.48 8.52 30.71
N PHE A 87 -16.17 7.70 29.69
CA PHE A 87 -16.63 7.73 28.28
C PHE A 87 -15.96 6.50 27.62
N VAL A 88 -16.56 5.30 27.66
CA VAL A 88 -17.51 4.69 26.71
C VAL A 88 -17.04 4.71 25.25
N ASN A 89 -16.36 3.61 24.89
CA ASN A 89 -16.15 3.12 23.53
C ASN A 89 -17.50 2.62 22.95
N PRO A 90 -17.91 3.00 21.73
CA PRO A 90 -19.19 2.60 21.14
C PRO A 90 -19.27 1.16 20.60
N TYR A 91 -18.24 0.31 20.77
CA TYR A 91 -18.29 -1.10 20.38
C TYR A 91 -17.99 -2.01 21.56
N GLY A 92 -18.98 -2.83 21.94
CA GLY A 92 -18.95 -3.70 23.13
C GLY A 92 -18.14 -4.99 22.97
N ASP A 93 -17.77 -5.54 24.13
CA ASP A 93 -16.86 -6.66 24.41
C ASP A 93 -17.14 -8.00 23.70
N GLY A 94 -16.06 -8.60 23.18
CA GLY A 94 -15.47 -9.80 23.77
C GLY A 94 -16.11 -11.17 23.53
N SER A 95 -15.69 -11.85 22.47
CA SER A 95 -15.53 -13.31 22.46
C SER A 95 -14.28 -13.70 21.68
N SER A 96 -13.38 -14.40 22.37
CA SER A 96 -12.13 -14.97 21.87
C SER A 96 -12.37 -16.03 20.80
N SER A 97 -11.99 -15.73 19.57
CA SER A 97 -11.61 -16.74 18.56
C SER A 97 -10.52 -16.13 17.69
N SER A 98 -9.33 -16.72 17.78
CA SER A 98 -8.21 -16.51 16.86
C SER A 98 -8.69 -16.63 15.42
N SER A 99 -8.54 -15.54 14.67
CA SER A 99 -8.63 -15.55 13.21
C SER A 99 -7.44 -14.77 12.69
N GLU A 100 -6.32 -15.48 12.62
CA GLU A 100 -5.23 -15.15 11.71
C GLU A 100 -5.75 -15.14 10.26
N SER A 101 -5.07 -14.38 9.40
CA SER A 101 -5.25 -14.26 7.93
C SER A 101 -6.14 -13.13 7.37
N GLN A 102 -5.84 -11.87 7.69
CA GLN A 102 -6.08 -10.78 6.72
C GLN A 102 -4.88 -9.81 6.66
N SER A 103 -3.94 -10.10 5.76
CA SER A 103 -2.97 -9.13 5.25
C SER A 103 -3.35 -8.85 3.80
N GLN A 104 -4.16 -7.81 3.56
CA GLN A 104 -4.84 -7.52 2.29
C GLN A 104 -4.24 -6.33 1.50
N PHE A 105 -2.91 -6.18 1.47
CA PHE A 105 -2.29 -5.04 0.81
C PHE A 105 -1.27 -5.51 -0.23
N GLY A 106 -1.75 -5.70 -1.46
CA GLY A 106 -0.94 -6.18 -2.58
C GLY A 106 -1.00 -5.23 -3.78
N THR A 107 0.17 -4.90 -4.30
CA THR A 107 0.37 -4.41 -5.67
C THR A 107 -0.21 -5.40 -6.67
N ALA A 108 -0.73 -4.90 -7.79
CA ALA A 108 -1.46 -5.68 -8.78
C ALA A 108 -0.62 -6.60 -9.67
N ARG A 109 0.41 -7.25 -9.13
CA ARG A 109 1.18 -8.29 -9.80
C ARG A 109 1.19 -9.53 -8.90
N THR A 110 0.26 -10.45 -9.12
CA THR A 110 0.31 -11.81 -8.56
C THR A 110 0.79 -12.80 -9.60
N TYR A 111 1.75 -13.65 -9.23
CA TYR A 111 2.16 -14.85 -9.96
C TYR A 111 2.22 -16.07 -9.01
N PRO A 112 1.97 -17.28 -9.54
CA PRO A 112 1.77 -18.49 -8.75
C PRO A 112 3.01 -18.91 -7.93
N GLU A 113 2.77 -19.55 -6.78
CA GLU A 113 3.80 -20.20 -5.97
C GLU A 113 4.45 -21.37 -6.71
N TRP A 114 5.77 -21.36 -6.86
CA TRP A 114 6.56 -22.44 -7.45
C TRP A 114 7.64 -22.87 -6.45
N SER A 115 7.22 -23.61 -5.42
CA SER A 115 8.10 -24.12 -4.36
C SER A 115 8.49 -25.60 -4.50
N GLU A 116 8.14 -26.30 -5.60
CA GLU A 116 8.39 -27.75 -5.72
C GLU A 116 9.60 -28.18 -6.58
N PHE A 117 10.51 -27.29 -7.00
CA PHE A 117 11.67 -27.71 -7.84
C PHE A 117 13.05 -27.67 -7.18
N TYR A 118 13.20 -27.14 -5.97
CA TYR A 118 14.49 -27.08 -5.26
C TYR A 118 14.69 -28.21 -4.24
N SER A 119 14.37 -29.44 -4.63
CA SER A 119 14.71 -30.63 -3.83
C SER A 119 14.99 -31.85 -4.70
N GLN A 120 15.86 -31.71 -5.69
CA GLN A 120 16.61 -32.84 -6.25
C GLN A 120 17.69 -32.35 -7.23
N THR A 121 18.91 -32.86 -7.02
CA THR A 121 20.12 -32.74 -7.87
C THR A 121 21.19 -31.71 -7.48
N ASN A 122 21.53 -31.64 -6.19
CA ASN A 122 22.95 -31.58 -5.81
C ASN A 122 23.46 -33.01 -5.63
N ASN A 123 24.14 -33.55 -6.65
CA ASN A 123 25.11 -34.64 -6.54
C ASN A 123 25.71 -34.95 -7.93
N LYS A 124 26.89 -34.40 -8.22
CA LYS A 124 28.03 -35.19 -8.73
C LYS A 124 29.31 -34.36 -8.82
N GLU A 125 30.36 -34.97 -8.29
CA GLU A 125 31.74 -34.50 -8.20
C GLU A 125 32.45 -34.43 -9.57
N LEU A 126 33.47 -33.58 -9.57
CA LEU A 126 34.73 -33.53 -10.33
C LEU A 126 34.93 -34.42 -11.58
N GLU A 127 35.43 -33.81 -12.65
CA GLU A 127 36.73 -34.16 -13.25
C GLU A 127 37.30 -33.00 -14.09
N THR A 128 38.63 -32.97 -14.12
CA THR A 128 39.59 -31.95 -14.59
C THR A 128 39.74 -31.86 -16.11
N GLU A 129 40.15 -30.70 -16.64
CA GLU A 129 41.37 -30.51 -17.48
C GLU A 129 41.53 -29.07 -18.00
N ASP A 130 42.80 -28.71 -18.21
CA ASP A 130 43.41 -27.39 -18.45
C ASP A 130 43.11 -26.74 -19.82
N ASP A 131 43.22 -25.41 -19.91
CA ASP A 131 44.25 -24.70 -20.71
C ASP A 131 43.91 -23.21 -21.03
N GLU A 132 44.88 -22.37 -20.65
CA GLU A 132 45.44 -21.18 -21.32
C GLU A 132 44.64 -19.85 -21.54
N GLU A 133 45.19 -18.83 -20.86
CA GLU A 133 45.37 -17.40 -21.15
C GLU A 133 44.81 -16.80 -22.47
N GLU A 134 44.11 -15.64 -22.38
CA GLU A 134 44.60 -14.36 -22.95
C GLU A 134 43.73 -13.15 -22.57
N GLU A 135 44.42 -12.01 -22.53
CA GLU A 135 44.07 -10.67 -22.06
C GLU A 135 43.05 -9.87 -22.90
N PHE A 136 42.39 -8.93 -22.20
CA PHE A 136 41.95 -7.59 -22.63
C PHE A 136 40.91 -7.43 -23.76
N MET A 137 39.75 -6.84 -23.42
CA MET A 137 39.29 -5.49 -23.86
C MET A 137 37.79 -5.29 -23.55
N SER A 138 37.46 -4.19 -22.88
CA SER A 138 36.09 -3.65 -22.80
C SER A 138 35.48 -3.42 -24.19
N PRO A 139 34.16 -3.63 -24.38
CA PRO A 139 33.45 -2.98 -25.46
C PRO A 139 32.59 -1.82 -24.95
N ALA A 140 32.85 -0.66 -25.55
CA ALA A 140 32.01 0.51 -25.54
C ALA A 140 30.62 0.19 -26.12
N PHE A 141 29.56 0.62 -25.44
CA PHE A 141 28.20 0.58 -25.98
C PHE A 141 27.98 1.75 -26.96
N ARG A 142 27.73 1.42 -28.23
CA ARG A 142 27.03 2.29 -29.18
C ARG A 142 25.86 1.53 -29.81
N GLU A 143 24.68 2.07 -29.50
CA GLU A 143 23.41 2.17 -30.24
C GLU A 143 22.73 0.97 -30.92
N SER A 144 21.40 0.98 -30.73
CA SER A 144 20.30 0.27 -31.41
C SER A 144 20.29 -1.26 -31.38
N ASP A 145 19.44 -1.87 -30.54
CA ASP A 145 18.11 -2.31 -30.99
C ASP A 145 17.28 -3.01 -29.90
N PHE A 146 15.97 -2.92 -30.12
CA PHE A 146 14.85 -3.76 -29.65
C PHE A 146 15.21 -5.07 -28.92
N PHE A 147 14.65 -5.26 -27.72
CA PHE A 147 14.46 -6.58 -27.12
C PHE A 147 12.97 -6.90 -27.01
N ILE A 148 12.56 -7.93 -27.75
CA ILE A 148 11.22 -8.56 -27.73
C ILE A 148 11.32 -9.84 -26.90
N CYS A 149 10.44 -10.01 -25.91
CA CYS A 149 10.17 -11.27 -25.22
C CYS A 149 9.47 -12.28 -26.17
N PRO A 150 9.73 -13.59 -26.07
CA PRO A 150 9.17 -14.56 -26.99
C PRO A 150 7.76 -15.04 -26.56
N ALA A 151 6.79 -14.93 -27.46
CA ALA A 151 5.63 -15.81 -27.48
C ALA A 151 5.23 -16.18 -28.93
N THR A 152 5.56 -17.42 -29.27
CA THR A 152 4.85 -18.41 -30.11
C THR A 152 4.54 -18.17 -31.61
N THR A 153 4.60 -19.33 -32.29
CA THR A 153 3.96 -19.76 -33.55
C THR A 153 4.66 -19.51 -34.90
N GLN A 154 5.34 -20.58 -35.34
CA GLN A 154 5.27 -21.26 -36.64
C GLN A 154 5.16 -20.44 -37.94
N ASP A 155 6.22 -20.62 -38.73
CA ASP A 155 6.41 -20.31 -40.15
C ASP A 155 5.22 -20.49 -41.10
N LYS A 156 5.14 -19.57 -42.08
CA LYS A 156 5.06 -19.91 -43.52
C LYS A 156 5.33 -18.71 -44.43
N PHE A 157 6.57 -18.63 -44.90
CA PHE A 157 7.04 -18.45 -46.29
C PHE A 157 6.34 -17.45 -47.28
N ILE A 158 7.19 -16.57 -47.83
CA ILE A 158 7.49 -16.31 -49.27
C ILE A 158 7.24 -14.90 -49.87
N THR A 159 8.40 -14.26 -50.16
CA THR A 159 8.84 -13.36 -51.26
C THR A 159 8.38 -11.91 -51.38
N ASP A 160 9.36 -11.02 -51.16
CA ASP A 160 9.98 -10.10 -52.14
C ASP A 160 9.11 -9.56 -53.29
N ASN A 161 8.96 -8.22 -53.32
CA ASN A 161 9.67 -7.43 -54.34
C ASN A 161 9.62 -5.92 -54.09
N GLN A 162 10.76 -5.32 -54.39
CA GLN A 162 11.10 -3.90 -54.45
C GLN A 162 10.30 -3.15 -55.54
N PHE A 163 9.97 -1.87 -55.31
CA PHE A 163 10.48 -0.69 -56.05
C PHE A 163 9.57 0.56 -55.91
N GLU A 164 10.20 1.62 -55.43
CA GLU A 164 10.10 3.06 -55.72
C GLU A 164 8.86 3.69 -56.42
N ASN A 165 8.34 4.73 -55.74
CA ASN A 165 8.04 6.08 -56.21
C ASN A 165 7.76 6.33 -57.71
N LYS A 166 6.56 6.86 -58.00
CA LYS A 166 6.42 8.05 -58.86
C LYS A 166 5.05 8.75 -58.76
N LEU A 167 5.15 10.08 -58.69
CA LEU A 167 4.11 11.10 -58.90
C LEU A 167 3.24 10.85 -60.14
N GLY A 168 1.96 11.23 -60.03
CA GLY A 168 1.06 11.43 -61.18
C GLY A 168 -0.28 12.06 -60.77
N VAL A 169 -0.39 13.37 -60.91
CA VAL A 169 -1.65 14.15 -60.89
C VAL A 169 -2.38 13.95 -62.21
N TYR A 170 -3.69 13.64 -62.21
CA TYR A 170 -4.69 14.18 -63.16
C TYR A 170 -6.12 14.08 -62.61
N ASP A 171 -6.83 15.15 -62.94
CA ASP A 171 -8.16 15.68 -62.63
C ASP A 171 -9.42 14.84 -63.00
N THR A 172 -10.55 15.24 -62.37
CA THR A 172 -11.97 15.24 -62.84
C THR A 172 -12.66 13.90 -63.19
N SER A 173 -13.96 13.64 -62.99
CA SER A 173 -15.14 14.38 -62.49
C SER A 173 -16.36 13.43 -62.55
N GLU A 174 -17.45 13.81 -61.86
CA GLU A 174 -18.85 13.34 -62.01
C GLU A 174 -19.19 11.94 -61.45
N GLY A 175 -20.28 11.70 -60.73
CA GLY A 175 -21.48 12.49 -60.43
C GLY A 175 -22.67 11.56 -60.13
N SER A 176 -23.68 12.10 -59.44
CA SER A 176 -24.99 11.51 -59.05
C SER A 176 -24.99 10.71 -57.73
N GLN A 177 -25.41 11.26 -56.59
CA GLN A 177 -26.74 11.78 -56.20
C GLN A 177 -27.90 10.80 -56.43
N THR A 178 -28.53 10.40 -55.32
CA THR A 178 -29.98 10.57 -55.13
C THR A 178 -30.24 10.93 -53.67
N GLU A 179 -30.72 12.16 -53.48
CA GLU A 179 -31.36 12.70 -52.29
C GLU A 179 -32.74 12.03 -52.06
N THR A 180 -33.23 12.06 -50.82
CA THR A 180 -34.54 12.68 -50.55
C THR A 180 -34.59 13.23 -49.12
N SER A 181 -34.81 14.53 -49.08
CA SER A 181 -35.12 15.47 -47.99
C SER A 181 -36.45 15.13 -47.27
N LEU A 182 -36.85 15.69 -46.11
CA LEU A 182 -37.02 17.11 -45.76
C LEU A 182 -37.22 17.32 -44.25
N ASP A 183 -36.54 18.35 -43.73
CA ASP A 183 -36.97 19.48 -42.88
C ASP A 183 -38.11 19.36 -41.84
N TYR A 184 -37.86 19.88 -40.63
CA TYR A 184 -38.58 21.04 -40.06
C TYR A 184 -37.84 21.66 -38.84
N LEU A 185 -37.41 22.92 -39.01
CA LEU A 185 -37.20 24.08 -38.11
C LEU A 185 -37.12 23.96 -36.56
N ASP A 186 -35.93 24.25 -36.03
CA ASP A 186 -35.49 25.33 -35.11
C ASP A 186 -36.48 26.05 -34.14
N LYS A 187 -36.20 26.00 -32.81
CA LYS A 187 -35.84 27.18 -31.96
C LYS A 187 -35.66 26.91 -30.44
N SER A 188 -34.56 27.47 -29.93
CA SER A 188 -34.25 27.96 -28.55
C SER A 188 -34.01 26.89 -27.45
N PHE A 189 -32.95 26.94 -26.62
CA PHE A 189 -32.41 28.08 -25.87
C PHE A 189 -30.88 28.00 -25.71
N LEU A 190 -30.20 29.11 -26.01
CA LEU A 190 -28.80 29.41 -25.68
C LEU A 190 -28.84 30.36 -24.47
N ILE A 191 -28.22 30.02 -23.34
CA ILE A 191 -27.79 31.03 -22.37
C ILE A 191 -26.26 31.04 -22.39
N LYS A 192 -25.76 32.22 -22.78
CA LYS A 192 -24.36 32.59 -22.86
C LYS A 192 -23.83 32.93 -21.47
N ASN A 193 -22.53 32.66 -21.31
CA ASN A 193 -21.62 33.29 -20.38
C ASN A 193 -21.91 34.78 -20.20
N LEU A 194 -21.94 35.22 -18.95
CA LEU A 194 -21.87 36.61 -18.53
C LEU A 194 -20.57 36.77 -17.73
N GLU A 195 -19.54 37.21 -18.41
CA GLU A 195 -18.42 37.97 -17.84
C GLU A 195 -18.48 39.39 -18.43
N ASP A 196 -18.07 40.33 -17.59
CA ASP A 196 -17.72 41.74 -17.81
C ASP A 196 -18.83 42.79 -18.03
N ASP A 197 -19.01 43.65 -17.03
CA ASP A 197 -18.49 45.04 -17.04
C ASP A 197 -19.01 45.83 -15.82
N TYR A 198 -18.12 46.54 -15.10
CA TYR A 198 -18.22 48.00 -14.92
C TYR A 198 -16.97 48.56 -14.20
N ILE A 199 -16.01 49.02 -15.01
CA ILE A 199 -15.38 50.35 -15.03
C ILE A 199 -14.91 50.94 -13.68
N GLY A 200 -13.59 51.06 -13.54
CA GLY A 200 -12.92 51.87 -12.52
C GLY A 200 -12.86 53.36 -12.84
N LEU A 201 -12.40 54.15 -11.86
CA LEU A 201 -11.77 55.46 -12.04
C LEU A 201 -10.81 55.74 -10.88
N ASP A 202 -9.66 56.29 -11.26
CA ASP A 202 -8.49 56.83 -10.54
C ASP A 202 -8.82 57.66 -9.27
N ASP A 203 -7.93 58.02 -8.33
CA ASP A 203 -6.53 58.42 -8.46
C ASP A 203 -5.87 58.56 -7.06
N LYS A 204 -4.54 58.66 -7.07
CA LYS A 204 -3.57 58.80 -5.96
C LYS A 204 -3.81 60.01 -5.04
N THR A 205 -3.44 59.95 -3.75
CA THR A 205 -2.28 60.63 -3.10
C THR A 205 -2.35 60.73 -1.56
N ALA A 206 -1.15 60.72 -0.94
CA ALA A 206 -0.71 61.25 0.38
C ALA A 206 -1.19 60.51 1.66
N GLN A 207 -0.32 59.85 2.44
CA GLN A 207 0.74 60.33 3.36
C GLN A 207 0.27 61.20 4.54
N LEU A 208 0.57 60.68 5.75
CA LEU A 208 1.00 61.35 6.99
C LEU A 208 -0.04 62.20 7.75
N GLU A 209 -0.34 61.89 9.01
CA GLU A 209 0.33 62.40 10.23
C GLU A 209 -0.46 62.03 11.51
N GLU A 210 0.26 62.03 12.62
CA GLU A 210 -0.10 61.66 14.00
C GLU A 210 -0.88 62.77 14.75
N GLU A 211 -1.15 62.49 16.04
CA GLU A 211 -1.52 63.40 17.15
C GLU A 211 -3.00 63.81 17.25
N GLU A 212 -3.59 64.07 18.42
CA GLU A 212 -3.47 63.67 19.84
C GLU A 212 -4.69 64.34 20.52
N ASP A 213 -5.10 63.86 21.69
CA ASP A 213 -5.71 64.66 22.76
C ASP A 213 -7.15 65.22 22.71
N ALA A 214 -7.94 64.63 23.64
CA ALA A 214 -8.50 65.28 24.84
C ALA A 214 -9.86 66.02 24.80
N LYS A 215 -10.76 65.42 25.60
CA LYS A 215 -11.51 66.00 26.73
C LYS A 215 -12.84 66.76 26.54
N ASP A 216 -13.74 66.34 27.43
CA ASP A 216 -14.69 67.09 28.24
C ASP A 216 -16.13 67.34 27.72
N ASN A 217 -17.03 66.56 28.34
CA ASN A 217 -18.10 66.96 29.26
C ASN A 217 -19.48 67.44 28.77
N ASP A 218 -20.45 66.75 29.38
CA ASP A 218 -21.64 67.24 30.09
C ASP A 218 -23.03 67.21 29.43
N ASP A 219 -23.85 66.36 30.07
CA ASP A 219 -25.20 66.60 30.59
C ASP A 219 -26.42 66.59 29.64
N LEU A 220 -27.36 65.65 29.88
CA LEU A 220 -28.60 65.89 30.65
C LEU A 220 -29.66 64.76 30.49
N LYS A 221 -30.07 64.22 31.65
CA LYS A 221 -31.46 63.88 32.09
C LYS A 221 -32.22 62.63 31.57
N ALA A 222 -32.21 61.62 32.44
CA ALA A 222 -33.33 61.07 33.25
C ALA A 222 -34.69 60.63 32.64
N GLY A 223 -35.04 59.37 32.97
CA GLY A 223 -36.40 58.77 32.99
C GLY A 223 -36.63 57.81 31.82
N ASP A 224 -37.03 56.54 31.94
CA ASP A 224 -37.67 55.80 33.03
C ASP A 224 -37.50 54.29 32.76
N GLN A 225 -37.24 53.54 33.83
CA GLN A 225 -37.51 52.12 34.12
C GLN A 225 -37.50 51.01 33.04
N VAL A 226 -36.57 50.07 33.28
CA VAL A 226 -36.69 48.60 33.39
C VAL A 226 -37.25 47.82 32.19
N ASP A 227 -36.39 47.01 31.57
CA ASP A 227 -36.69 45.59 31.32
C ASP A 227 -35.40 44.77 31.11
N VAL A 228 -35.31 43.72 31.94
CA VAL A 228 -34.60 42.43 31.80
C VAL A 228 -33.26 42.42 31.06
N ILE A 229 -32.19 42.22 31.83
CA ILE A 229 -30.88 41.78 31.31
C ILE A 229 -31.06 40.30 30.93
N ASP A 230 -31.30 40.02 29.66
CA ASP A 230 -30.94 38.72 29.10
C ASP A 230 -29.41 38.72 28.97
N GLU A 231 -28.73 38.12 29.94
CA GLU A 231 -27.36 37.64 29.77
C GLU A 231 -27.41 36.49 28.77
N GLU A 232 -27.57 36.82 27.47
CA GLU A 232 -27.10 35.95 26.42
C GLU A 232 -25.58 35.93 26.52
N VAL A 233 -25.09 34.87 27.15
CA VAL A 233 -23.71 34.43 27.08
C VAL A 233 -23.37 34.32 25.60
N ASN A 234 -22.65 35.33 25.08
CA ASN A 234 -21.93 35.24 23.82
C ASN A 234 -20.84 34.19 23.99
N VAL A 235 -21.22 32.91 23.93
CA VAL A 235 -20.33 31.84 23.50
C VAL A 235 -20.29 31.96 21.99
N VAL A 236 -19.57 32.96 21.49
CA VAL A 236 -19.01 32.88 20.14
C VAL A 236 -17.98 31.77 20.27
N HIS A 237 -18.41 30.54 20.00
CA HIS A 237 -17.49 29.48 19.69
C HIS A 237 -16.67 30.01 18.50
N ASP A 238 -15.37 30.18 18.72
CA ASP A 238 -14.38 30.21 17.65
C ASP A 238 -14.48 28.86 16.92
N LEU A 239 -15.49 28.75 16.05
CA LEU A 239 -15.53 27.72 15.03
C LEU A 239 -14.51 28.20 14.00
N GLU A 240 -13.28 27.71 14.12
CA GLU A 240 -12.38 27.64 12.97
C GLU A 240 -13.22 27.06 11.82
N GLU A 241 -13.42 27.84 10.75
CA GLU A 241 -14.18 27.38 9.60
C GLU A 241 -13.49 26.11 9.09
N GLU A 242 -14.11 24.95 9.27
CA GLU A 242 -13.57 23.69 8.77
C GLU A 242 -13.34 23.82 7.26
N GLU A 243 -12.07 23.84 6.83
CA GLU A 243 -11.73 23.91 5.41
C GLU A 243 -11.97 22.54 4.76
N TYR A 244 -12.95 22.45 3.87
CA TYR A 244 -13.26 21.23 3.13
C TYR A 244 -12.53 21.19 1.78
N GLU A 245 -11.84 20.09 1.48
CA GLU A 245 -11.33 19.80 0.14
C GLU A 245 -12.32 18.90 -0.63
N VAL A 246 -12.61 19.26 -1.88
CA VAL A 246 -13.56 18.54 -2.75
C VAL A 246 -12.88 18.15 -4.05
N PHE A 247 -13.21 16.96 -4.56
CA PHE A 247 -12.84 16.56 -5.91
C PHE A 247 -13.99 15.95 -6.69
N ASP A 248 -14.05 16.28 -7.99
CA ASP A 248 -15.08 15.76 -8.88
C ASP A 248 -14.71 14.37 -9.40
N LEU A 249 -15.55 13.36 -9.14
CA LEU A 249 -15.45 12.03 -9.74
C LEU A 249 -16.32 11.95 -10.99
N ARG A 250 -15.68 11.82 -12.16
CA ARG A 250 -16.41 11.69 -13.43
C ARG A 250 -17.01 10.30 -13.58
N ILE A 251 -18.32 10.22 -13.85
CA ILE A 251 -19.03 8.97 -14.13
C ILE A 251 -19.26 8.84 -15.64
N ILE A 252 -18.70 7.80 -16.25
CA ILE A 252 -18.82 7.50 -17.67
C ILE A 252 -19.79 6.34 -17.87
N HIS A 253 -20.87 6.57 -18.61
CA HIS A 253 -21.89 5.55 -18.89
C HIS A 253 -22.40 5.63 -20.33
N TRP A 254 -23.03 4.53 -20.78
CA TRP A 254 -23.66 4.46 -22.09
C TRP A 254 -24.90 5.36 -22.15
N LYS A 255 -25.04 6.13 -23.23
CA LYS A 255 -26.24 6.95 -23.46
C LYS A 255 -27.49 6.07 -23.53
N ASN A 256 -28.59 6.55 -22.96
CA ASN A 256 -29.88 5.85 -22.95
C ASN A 256 -29.85 4.45 -22.28
N ARG A 257 -28.87 4.17 -21.42
CA ARG A 257 -28.79 2.95 -20.60
C ARG A 257 -28.80 3.34 -19.13
N THR A 258 -29.62 2.66 -18.33
CA THR A 258 -29.69 2.77 -16.87
C THR A 258 -29.69 1.36 -16.27
N GLY A 259 -29.16 1.21 -15.06
CA GLY A 259 -29.08 -0.08 -14.37
C GLY A 259 -27.64 -0.54 -14.15
N PHE A 260 -27.50 -1.64 -13.42
CA PHE A 260 -26.24 -2.30 -13.12
C PHE A 260 -25.77 -3.15 -14.31
N GLU A 261 -24.47 -3.41 -14.38
CA GLU A 261 -23.89 -4.40 -15.26
C GLU A 261 -24.29 -5.81 -14.82
N GLU A 262 -24.39 -6.73 -15.77
CA GLU A 262 -24.86 -8.10 -15.50
C GLU A 262 -23.88 -8.88 -14.62
N ASN A 263 -22.59 -8.54 -14.69
CA ASN A 263 -21.51 -9.16 -13.92
C ASN A 263 -20.82 -8.10 -13.06
N LYS A 264 -20.50 -8.47 -11.82
CA LYS A 264 -19.69 -7.64 -10.91
C LYS A 264 -18.23 -7.48 -11.36
N ASP A 265 -17.73 -8.43 -12.15
CA ASP A 265 -16.37 -8.40 -12.66
C ASP A 265 -16.33 -7.78 -14.06
N LEU A 266 -15.50 -6.75 -14.22
CA LEU A 266 -15.15 -6.24 -15.54
C LEU A 266 -14.19 -7.20 -16.27
N PRO A 267 -14.58 -7.76 -17.43
CA PRO A 267 -13.68 -8.51 -18.28
C PRO A 267 -12.69 -7.56 -18.97
N ILE A 268 -11.40 -7.88 -18.87
CA ILE A 268 -10.36 -7.13 -19.58
C ILE A 268 -10.25 -7.67 -21.00
N VAL A 269 -10.60 -6.84 -21.97
CA VAL A 269 -10.54 -7.17 -23.40
C VAL A 269 -9.44 -6.34 -24.04
N LEU A 270 -8.36 -7.00 -24.47
CA LEU A 270 -7.28 -6.35 -25.22
C LEU A 270 -7.82 -5.76 -26.54
N ASN A 271 -7.21 -4.68 -27.00
CA ASN A 271 -7.58 -3.96 -28.22
C ASN A 271 -9.01 -3.34 -28.16
N SER A 272 -9.52 -3.09 -26.95
CA SER A 272 -10.80 -2.41 -26.72
C SER A 272 -10.59 -1.01 -26.12
N VAL A 273 -11.63 -0.18 -26.16
CA VAL A 273 -11.59 1.19 -25.62
C VAL A 273 -12.47 1.29 -24.38
N ILE A 274 -11.86 1.68 -23.26
CA ILE A 274 -12.54 1.97 -21.98
C ILE A 274 -12.90 3.45 -21.90
N GLY A 275 -14.12 3.72 -21.45
CA GLY A 275 -14.59 5.09 -21.20
C GLY A 275 -14.55 6.01 -22.44
N GLY A 276 -14.49 5.42 -23.65
CA GLY A 276 -14.35 6.16 -24.91
C GLY A 276 -12.98 6.83 -25.13
N ARG A 277 -11.97 6.56 -24.28
CA ARG A 277 -10.67 7.26 -24.32
C ARG A 277 -9.46 6.35 -24.21
N TYR A 278 -9.51 5.29 -23.41
CA TYR A 278 -8.33 4.50 -23.07
C TYR A 278 -8.31 3.20 -23.86
N TYR A 279 -7.39 3.06 -24.82
CA TYR A 279 -7.25 1.87 -25.65
C TYR A 279 -6.35 0.83 -24.97
N ILE A 280 -6.90 -0.30 -24.53
CA ILE A 280 -6.16 -1.34 -23.80
C ILE A 280 -5.18 -2.06 -24.73
N THR A 281 -3.91 -2.03 -24.38
CA THR A 281 -2.83 -2.67 -25.15
C THR A 281 -2.33 -3.95 -24.50
N GLU A 282 -2.16 -3.96 -23.17
CA GLU A 282 -1.55 -5.08 -22.45
C GLU A 282 -2.16 -5.26 -21.07
N TYR A 283 -2.24 -6.51 -20.62
CA TYR A 283 -2.57 -6.84 -19.24
C TYR A 283 -1.29 -6.91 -18.42
N ILE A 284 -1.17 -6.08 -17.38
CA ILE A 284 0.04 -5.99 -16.55
C ILE A 284 -0.05 -6.95 -15.36
N GLY A 285 -1.22 -7.08 -14.73
CA GLY A 285 -1.40 -7.99 -13.60
C GLY A 285 -2.71 -7.80 -12.82
N SER A 286 -2.87 -8.58 -11.75
CA SER A 286 -3.97 -8.46 -10.77
C SER A 286 -3.43 -8.41 -9.34
N ALA A 287 -4.17 -7.73 -8.48
CA ALA A 287 -4.05 -7.73 -7.02
C ALA A 287 -5.31 -8.34 -6.40
N ALA A 288 -5.30 -8.44 -5.07
CA ALA A 288 -6.47 -8.80 -4.27
C ALA A 288 -7.67 -7.88 -4.55
N PHE A 289 -7.45 -6.56 -4.69
CA PHE A 289 -8.51 -5.56 -4.80
C PHE A 289 -8.59 -4.85 -6.17
N SER A 290 -7.64 -5.08 -7.08
CA SER A 290 -7.60 -4.41 -8.38
C SER A 290 -7.04 -5.28 -9.50
N LYS A 291 -7.25 -4.85 -10.74
CA LYS A 291 -6.54 -5.35 -11.93
C LYS A 291 -5.83 -4.17 -12.59
N VAL A 292 -4.68 -4.40 -13.19
CA VAL A 292 -3.88 -3.35 -13.83
C VAL A 292 -3.60 -3.69 -15.29
N VAL A 293 -3.81 -2.71 -16.15
CA VAL A 293 -3.58 -2.81 -17.60
C VAL A 293 -2.77 -1.61 -18.10
N GLN A 294 -2.02 -1.85 -19.16
CA GLN A 294 -1.49 -0.78 -19.99
C GLN A 294 -2.57 -0.34 -20.98
N ALA A 295 -2.69 0.96 -21.18
CA ALA A 295 -3.51 1.52 -22.25
C ALA A 295 -2.82 2.70 -22.91
N GLN A 296 -3.22 3.02 -24.13
CA GLN A 296 -2.91 4.30 -24.77
C GLN A 296 -4.05 5.29 -24.50
N ASP A 297 -3.72 6.45 -23.96
CA ASP A 297 -4.66 7.57 -23.87
C ASP A 297 -4.85 8.19 -25.25
N LEU A 298 -6.02 7.97 -25.86
CA LEU A 298 -6.32 8.44 -27.22
C LEU A 298 -6.44 9.97 -27.34
N HIS A 299 -6.57 10.70 -26.24
CA HIS A 299 -6.58 12.16 -26.27
C HIS A 299 -5.18 12.74 -26.34
N ASN A 300 -4.26 12.21 -25.52
CA ASN A 300 -2.91 12.75 -25.36
C ASN A 300 -1.85 12.00 -26.16
N GLY A 301 -2.17 10.79 -26.66
CA GLY A 301 -1.27 9.94 -27.42
C GLY A 301 -0.17 9.26 -26.59
N VAL A 302 -0.31 9.22 -25.26
CA VAL A 302 0.68 8.66 -24.33
C VAL A 302 0.22 7.32 -23.75
N ASP A 303 1.18 6.44 -23.47
CA ASP A 303 0.92 5.21 -22.74
C ASP A 303 0.72 5.51 -21.25
N VAL A 304 -0.26 4.83 -20.66
CA VAL A 304 -0.70 5.00 -19.28
C VAL A 304 -0.95 3.67 -18.61
N CYS A 305 -0.89 3.68 -17.28
CA CYS A 305 -1.28 2.57 -16.43
C CYS A 305 -2.71 2.79 -15.93
N LEU A 306 -3.60 1.82 -16.11
CA LEU A 306 -4.96 1.84 -15.59
C LEU A 306 -5.09 0.81 -14.46
N LYS A 307 -5.27 1.31 -13.23
CA LYS A 307 -5.66 0.49 -12.07
C LYS A 307 -7.19 0.47 -11.98
N ILE A 308 -7.75 -0.71 -12.17
CA ILE A 308 -9.18 -0.99 -12.20
C ILE A 308 -9.56 -1.62 -10.85
N ILE A 309 -10.25 -0.87 -10.01
CA ILE A 309 -10.66 -1.32 -8.68
C ILE A 309 -11.82 -2.30 -8.82
N LYS A 310 -11.78 -3.43 -8.12
CA LYS A 310 -12.88 -4.40 -8.11
C LYS A 310 -14.15 -3.75 -7.57
N ASN A 311 -15.32 -4.23 -8.02
CA ASN A 311 -16.63 -3.70 -7.61
C ASN A 311 -16.96 -4.16 -6.19
N ASP A 312 -16.30 -3.54 -5.23
CA ASP A 312 -16.46 -3.72 -3.80
C ASP A 312 -16.39 -2.35 -3.12
N LYS A 313 -17.25 -2.12 -2.13
CA LYS A 313 -17.38 -0.81 -1.49
C LYS A 313 -16.13 -0.45 -0.69
N ASP A 314 -15.54 -1.40 0.02
CA ASP A 314 -14.39 -1.12 0.89
C ASP A 314 -13.16 -0.80 0.04
N PHE A 315 -12.97 -1.54 -1.07
CA PHE A 315 -11.91 -1.23 -2.04
C PHE A 315 -12.13 0.12 -2.75
N PHE A 316 -13.37 0.47 -3.05
CA PHE A 316 -13.71 1.78 -3.60
C PHE A 316 -13.34 2.91 -2.63
N ASP A 317 -13.78 2.83 -1.38
CA ASP A 317 -13.52 3.87 -0.36
C ASP A 317 -12.02 4.04 -0.10
N GLN A 318 -11.28 2.93 0.07
CA GLN A 318 -9.83 2.98 0.22
C GLN A 318 -9.14 3.62 -0.99
N SER A 319 -9.61 3.32 -2.20
CA SER A 319 -9.06 3.90 -3.44
C SER A 319 -9.34 5.39 -3.57
N LEU A 320 -10.39 5.92 -2.92
CA LEU A 320 -10.60 7.37 -2.85
C LEU A 320 -9.52 8.05 -2.01
N ASP A 321 -9.06 7.42 -0.93
CA ASP A 321 -7.98 7.97 -0.10
C ASP A 321 -6.66 8.01 -0.87
N GLU A 322 -6.34 6.96 -1.64
CA GLU A 322 -5.20 6.95 -2.56
C GLU A 322 -5.28 8.12 -3.58
N ILE A 323 -6.45 8.34 -4.19
CA ILE A 323 -6.66 9.46 -5.11
C ILE A 323 -6.46 10.81 -4.41
N LYS A 324 -7.01 11.00 -3.20
CA LYS A 324 -6.85 12.24 -2.43
C LYS A 324 -5.39 12.56 -2.20
N LEU A 325 -4.63 11.57 -1.70
CA LEU A 325 -3.21 11.75 -1.41
C LEU A 325 -2.39 11.99 -2.69
N LEU A 326 -2.62 11.22 -3.76
CA LEU A 326 -1.92 11.45 -5.04
C LEU A 326 -2.25 12.82 -5.65
N LYS A 327 -3.49 13.31 -5.51
CA LYS A 327 -3.84 14.67 -5.92
C LYS A 327 -3.11 15.72 -5.09
N HIS A 328 -3.05 15.51 -3.77
CA HIS A 328 -2.36 16.41 -2.85
C HIS A 328 -0.85 16.48 -3.15
N VAL A 329 -0.21 15.32 -3.36
CA VAL A 329 1.18 15.19 -3.80
C VAL A 329 1.40 15.88 -5.14
N ASN A 330 0.60 15.58 -6.16
CA ASN A 330 0.73 16.19 -7.49
C ASN A 330 0.59 17.72 -7.48
N LYS A 331 -0.25 18.25 -6.58
CA LYS A 331 -0.47 19.70 -6.39
C LYS A 331 0.77 20.38 -5.82
N HIS A 332 1.48 19.72 -4.91
CA HIS A 332 2.68 20.27 -4.25
C HIS A 332 3.99 19.95 -5.00
N ASP A 333 3.98 18.95 -5.88
CA ASP A 333 5.05 18.65 -6.83
C ASP A 333 4.51 18.74 -8.28
N PRO A 334 4.29 19.94 -8.84
CA PRO A 334 3.79 20.07 -10.20
C PRO A 334 4.84 19.71 -11.27
N ALA A 335 6.12 19.68 -10.91
CA ALA A 335 7.26 19.50 -11.82
C ALA A 335 7.74 18.04 -11.95
N ASP A 336 7.20 17.11 -11.16
CA ASP A 336 7.63 15.71 -11.09
C ASP A 336 9.09 15.55 -10.63
N GLU A 337 9.46 16.28 -9.57
CA GLU A 337 10.83 16.35 -9.07
C GLU A 337 11.11 15.35 -7.93
N HIS A 338 10.07 14.84 -7.26
CA HIS A 338 10.22 14.11 -5.98
C HIS A 338 9.98 12.59 -6.05
N HIS A 339 10.15 11.98 -7.23
CA HIS A 339 10.14 10.52 -7.37
C HIS A 339 8.88 9.80 -6.83
N ILE A 340 7.71 10.46 -6.84
CA ILE A 340 6.41 9.84 -6.53
C ILE A 340 5.61 9.58 -7.80
N LEU A 341 4.76 8.54 -7.80
CA LEU A 341 3.84 8.22 -8.89
C LEU A 341 2.96 9.41 -9.30
N ARG A 342 2.87 9.68 -10.61
CA ARG A 342 1.97 10.70 -11.15
C ARG A 342 0.59 10.14 -11.44
N LEU A 343 -0.42 10.70 -10.79
CA LEU A 343 -1.83 10.58 -11.15
C LEU A 343 -2.15 11.48 -12.37
N TYR A 344 -2.77 10.92 -13.41
CA TYR A 344 -3.18 11.64 -14.62
C TYR A 344 -4.69 11.85 -14.72
N ASP A 345 -5.50 10.87 -14.32
CA ASP A 345 -6.96 10.92 -14.39
C ASP A 345 -7.56 9.90 -13.43
N TYR A 346 -8.83 10.05 -13.11
CA TYR A 346 -9.61 9.06 -12.39
C TYR A 346 -11.08 9.19 -12.80
N PHE A 347 -11.78 8.07 -12.90
CA PHE A 347 -13.18 8.06 -13.32
C PHE A 347 -13.88 6.77 -12.89
N TYR A 348 -15.20 6.80 -12.87
CA TYR A 348 -16.04 5.64 -12.60
C TYR A 348 -16.70 5.17 -13.89
N HIS A 349 -16.57 3.89 -14.22
CA HIS A 349 -17.15 3.31 -15.42
C HIS A 349 -17.55 1.85 -15.16
N GLN A 350 -18.75 1.46 -15.57
CA GLN A 350 -19.24 0.07 -15.45
C GLN A 350 -19.11 -0.50 -14.03
N GLU A 351 -19.39 0.32 -13.02
CA GLU A 351 -19.28 -0.05 -11.59
C GLU A 351 -17.86 -0.25 -11.05
N HIS A 352 -16.85 0.20 -11.79
CA HIS A 352 -15.47 0.16 -11.35
C HIS A 352 -14.89 1.57 -11.31
N LEU A 353 -14.11 1.83 -10.25
CA LEU A 353 -13.25 3.00 -10.19
C LEU A 353 -11.97 2.72 -10.97
N PHE A 354 -11.58 3.67 -11.80
CA PHE A 354 -10.34 3.64 -12.57
C PHE A 354 -9.43 4.75 -12.06
N ILE A 355 -8.19 4.39 -11.76
CA ILE A 355 -7.10 5.31 -11.46
C ILE A 355 -6.11 5.23 -12.62
N VAL A 356 -5.86 6.35 -13.28
CA VAL A 356 -4.98 6.46 -14.45
C VAL A 356 -3.70 7.15 -14.01
N CYS A 357 -2.59 6.44 -14.11
CA CYS A 357 -1.28 6.93 -13.71
C CYS A 357 -0.27 6.85 -14.87
N GLU A 358 0.91 7.43 -14.66
CA GLU A 358 2.05 7.18 -15.54
C GLU A 358 2.36 5.67 -15.63
N LEU A 359 2.81 5.23 -16.81
CA LEU A 359 3.25 3.86 -17.00
C LEU A 359 4.70 3.69 -16.54
N LEU A 360 4.91 2.85 -15.54
CA LEU A 360 6.23 2.44 -15.03
C LEU A 360 6.57 1.00 -15.42
N ARG A 361 7.78 0.55 -15.10
CA ARG A 361 8.31 -0.76 -15.47
C ARG A 361 8.17 -1.78 -14.34
N ALA A 362 9.12 -2.71 -14.22
CA ALA A 362 9.15 -3.66 -13.11
C ALA A 362 9.29 -2.93 -11.77
N ASN A 363 8.75 -3.54 -10.71
CA ASN A 363 9.07 -3.15 -9.34
C ASN A 363 10.43 -3.75 -8.96
N LEU A 364 11.02 -3.30 -7.84
CA LEU A 364 12.35 -3.76 -7.45
C LEU A 364 12.38 -5.25 -7.10
N TYR A 365 11.31 -5.79 -6.51
CA TYR A 365 11.19 -7.22 -6.19
C TYR A 365 11.30 -8.12 -7.44
N GLU A 366 10.40 -7.91 -8.41
CA GLU A 366 10.35 -8.70 -9.64
C GLU A 366 11.63 -8.54 -10.45
N PHE A 367 12.21 -7.35 -10.44
CA PHE A 367 13.46 -7.10 -11.16
C PHE A 367 14.67 -7.76 -10.49
N GLN A 368 14.73 -7.78 -9.15
CA GLN A 368 15.75 -8.52 -8.39
C GLN A 368 15.67 -10.01 -8.71
N LYS A 369 14.46 -10.58 -8.63
CA LYS A 369 14.22 -11.99 -8.94
C LYS A 369 14.65 -12.34 -10.37
N PHE A 370 14.23 -11.55 -11.35
CA PHE A 370 14.65 -11.73 -12.75
C PHE A 370 16.17 -11.65 -12.92
N ASN A 371 16.84 -10.72 -12.23
CA ASN A 371 18.28 -10.55 -12.32
C ASN A 371 19.04 -11.74 -11.71
N GLN A 372 18.58 -12.30 -10.59
CA GLN A 372 19.12 -13.51 -9.97
C GLN A 372 18.94 -14.73 -10.88
N GLU A 373 17.73 -14.93 -11.44
CA GLU A 373 17.41 -16.06 -12.33
C GLU A 373 18.19 -16.01 -13.65
N SER A 374 18.52 -14.81 -14.14
CA SER A 374 19.28 -14.63 -15.38
C SER A 374 20.76 -15.03 -15.26
N GLY A 375 21.28 -15.21 -14.04
CA GLY A 375 22.68 -15.59 -13.78
C GLY A 375 23.73 -14.58 -14.27
N GLY A 376 23.31 -13.34 -14.56
CA GLY A 376 24.20 -12.25 -14.96
C GLY A 376 24.76 -11.48 -13.76
N GLU A 377 25.52 -10.43 -14.04
CA GLU A 377 26.01 -9.53 -12.99
C GLU A 377 24.84 -8.90 -12.20
N PRO A 378 24.95 -8.81 -10.87
CA PRO A 378 23.94 -8.19 -10.03
C PRO A 378 23.64 -6.78 -10.50
N TYR A 379 22.38 -6.50 -10.80
CA TYR A 379 21.97 -5.14 -11.15
C TYR A 379 22.14 -4.22 -9.95
N PHE A 380 21.74 -4.66 -8.76
CA PHE A 380 21.74 -3.88 -7.52
C PHE A 380 23.10 -3.91 -6.82
N ASN A 381 24.13 -3.44 -7.51
CA ASN A 381 25.41 -3.14 -6.86
C ASN A 381 25.33 -1.86 -6.01
N LEU A 382 26.33 -1.66 -5.13
CA LEU A 382 26.37 -0.52 -4.19
C LEU A 382 26.19 0.85 -4.86
N SER A 383 26.74 1.05 -6.06
CA SER A 383 26.57 2.28 -6.83
C SER A 383 25.11 2.57 -7.17
N ARG A 384 24.40 1.55 -7.68
CA ARG A 384 22.98 1.69 -8.00
C ARG A 384 22.11 1.76 -6.75
N LEU A 385 22.45 1.00 -5.71
CA LEU A 385 21.78 1.13 -4.41
C LEU A 385 21.88 2.56 -3.89
N GLN A 386 23.06 3.17 -3.93
CA GLN A 386 23.24 4.57 -3.50
C GLN A 386 22.36 5.55 -4.30
N VAL A 387 22.24 5.35 -5.62
CA VAL A 387 21.38 6.18 -6.50
C VAL A 387 19.90 5.97 -6.21
N ILE A 388 19.47 4.73 -5.99
CA ILE A 388 18.09 4.39 -5.63
C ILE A 388 17.76 4.98 -4.24
N THR A 389 18.64 4.81 -3.26
CA THR A 389 18.45 5.37 -1.92
C THR A 389 18.29 6.88 -1.96
N LYS A 390 19.10 7.61 -2.73
CA LYS A 390 18.96 9.07 -2.86
C LYS A 390 17.57 9.48 -3.35
N GLN A 391 17.04 8.77 -4.35
CA GLN A 391 15.71 9.04 -4.90
C GLN A 391 14.60 8.69 -3.90
N CYS A 392 14.71 7.55 -3.21
CA CYS A 392 13.76 7.17 -2.16
C CYS A 392 13.80 8.15 -0.98
N MET A 393 14.99 8.61 -0.57
CA MET A 393 15.12 9.58 0.51
C MET A 393 14.56 10.95 0.12
N ASP A 394 14.79 11.42 -1.11
CA ASP A 394 14.17 12.66 -1.60
C ASP A 394 12.63 12.57 -1.60
N ALA A 395 12.08 11.46 -2.08
CA ALA A 395 10.66 11.16 -2.01
C ALA A 395 10.10 11.18 -0.58
N LEU A 396 10.81 10.53 0.37
CA LEU A 396 10.38 10.49 1.78
C LEU A 396 10.48 11.87 2.44
N VAL A 397 11.55 12.65 2.19
CA VAL A 397 11.64 14.04 2.67
C VAL A 397 10.45 14.87 2.19
N PHE A 398 10.07 14.71 0.93
CA PHE A 398 8.92 15.41 0.36
C PHE A 398 7.60 14.97 1.02
N LEU A 399 7.31 13.67 1.10
CA LEU A 399 6.09 13.15 1.72
C LEU A 399 5.98 13.54 3.19
N HIS A 400 7.05 13.36 3.96
CA HIS A 400 7.10 13.69 5.38
C HIS A 400 6.96 15.20 5.60
N GLY A 401 7.47 16.03 4.68
CA GLY A 401 7.27 17.48 4.67
C GLY A 401 5.82 17.91 4.42
N LEU A 402 5.02 17.08 3.75
CA LEU A 402 3.56 17.23 3.62
C LEU A 402 2.79 16.61 4.79
N GLY A 403 3.49 16.03 5.76
CA GLY A 403 2.93 15.34 6.92
C GLY A 403 2.31 13.98 6.59
N ILE A 404 2.72 13.36 5.47
CA ILE A 404 2.23 12.05 5.02
C ILE A 404 3.24 10.98 5.43
N ILE A 405 2.78 9.92 6.08
CA ILE A 405 3.55 8.68 6.32
C ILE A 405 3.16 7.66 5.25
N HIS A 406 4.13 7.03 4.59
CA HIS A 406 3.84 6.07 3.51
C HIS A 406 3.17 4.80 4.05
N CYS A 407 3.65 4.28 5.18
CA CYS A 407 3.08 3.15 5.93
C CYS A 407 3.15 1.76 5.25
N ASP A 408 3.52 1.64 3.97
CA ASP A 408 3.72 0.32 3.32
C ASP A 408 4.89 0.30 2.33
N LEU A 409 6.05 0.85 2.71
CA LEU A 409 7.21 0.84 1.84
C LEU A 409 7.80 -0.58 1.76
N LYS A 410 7.96 -1.08 0.54
CA LYS A 410 8.49 -2.42 0.21
C LYS A 410 9.01 -2.44 -1.23
N PRO A 411 9.84 -3.41 -1.64
CA PRO A 411 10.41 -3.45 -2.99
C PRO A 411 9.33 -3.51 -4.09
N GLU A 412 8.16 -4.05 -3.82
CA GLU A 412 7.01 -4.08 -4.74
C GLU A 412 6.42 -2.69 -4.99
N ASN A 413 6.54 -1.78 -4.01
CA ASN A 413 6.04 -0.41 -4.03
C ASN A 413 7.08 0.62 -4.51
N ILE A 414 8.22 0.16 -5.04
CA ILE A 414 9.22 1.00 -5.70
C ILE A 414 9.37 0.51 -7.14
N LEU A 415 8.96 1.32 -8.11
CA LEU A 415 8.96 0.94 -9.52
C LEU A 415 10.04 1.67 -10.31
N ILE A 416 10.60 0.97 -11.29
CA ILE A 416 11.64 1.52 -12.15
C ILE A 416 10.98 2.37 -13.25
N LYS A 417 11.36 3.64 -13.32
CA LYS A 417 11.04 4.55 -14.43
C LYS A 417 11.98 4.30 -15.61
N SER A 418 13.28 4.16 -15.34
CA SER A 418 14.30 3.95 -16.37
C SER A 418 15.43 3.04 -15.88
N TYR A 419 15.54 1.83 -16.45
CA TYR A 419 16.65 0.91 -16.18
C TYR A 419 18.01 1.54 -16.51
N LYS A 420 18.11 2.25 -17.65
CA LYS A 420 19.37 2.82 -18.13
C LYS A 420 19.87 3.93 -17.21
N LYS A 421 18.96 4.74 -16.67
CA LYS A 421 19.30 5.87 -15.80
C LYS A 421 19.25 5.53 -14.31
N CYS A 422 18.83 4.30 -13.96
CA CYS A 422 18.55 3.90 -12.58
C CYS A 422 17.52 4.83 -11.90
N GLU A 423 16.50 5.29 -12.64
CA GLU A 423 15.45 6.14 -12.09
C GLU A 423 14.32 5.29 -11.52
N VAL A 424 13.89 5.59 -10.30
CA VAL A 424 12.81 4.89 -9.58
C VAL A 424 11.74 5.86 -9.10
N LYS A 425 10.56 5.32 -8.78
CA LYS A 425 9.47 6.04 -8.14
C LYS A 425 8.79 5.20 -7.07
N ILE A 426 8.41 5.85 -5.97
CA ILE A 426 7.55 5.26 -4.94
C ILE A 426 6.10 5.33 -5.42
N ILE A 427 5.35 4.25 -5.19
CA ILE A 427 3.94 4.11 -5.56
C ILE A 427 3.11 3.68 -4.35
N ASP A 428 1.78 3.63 -4.54
CA ASP A 428 0.81 3.03 -3.62
C ASP A 428 0.65 3.77 -2.28
N LEU A 429 -0.03 4.91 -2.35
CA LEU A 429 -0.42 5.68 -1.17
C LEU A 429 -1.74 5.19 -0.54
N GLY A 430 -2.22 3.99 -0.91
CA GLY A 430 -3.50 3.45 -0.43
C GLY A 430 -3.50 3.01 1.03
N SER A 431 -2.34 2.94 1.67
CA SER A 431 -2.16 2.67 3.11
C SER A 431 -1.56 3.86 3.86
N SER A 432 -1.27 4.95 3.15
CA SER A 432 -0.66 6.14 3.73
C SER A 432 -1.67 6.94 4.54
N CYS A 433 -1.18 7.72 5.51
CA CYS A 433 -2.00 8.57 6.35
C CYS A 433 -1.29 9.90 6.64
N PHE A 434 -2.05 10.89 7.09
CA PHE A 434 -1.47 12.10 7.66
C PHE A 434 -1.11 11.89 9.13
N HIS A 435 -0.10 12.62 9.63
CA HIS A 435 0.21 12.65 11.07
C HIS A 435 -0.95 13.08 11.96
N SER A 436 -1.89 13.85 11.40
CA SER A 436 -3.10 14.30 12.09
C SER A 436 -4.18 13.23 12.20
N ASP A 437 -4.06 12.13 11.45
CA ASP A 437 -5.06 11.06 11.45
C ASP A 437 -4.95 10.19 12.71
N ASN A 438 -6.01 9.43 12.98
CA ASN A 438 -5.94 8.37 13.99
C ASN A 438 -5.09 7.21 13.44
N LEU A 439 -3.84 7.15 13.89
CA LEU A 439 -2.87 6.16 13.43
C LEU A 439 -3.30 4.73 13.78
N SER A 440 -3.36 3.86 12.77
CA SER A 440 -3.65 2.43 12.95
C SER A 440 -2.47 1.72 13.63
N LEU A 441 -2.75 0.81 14.56
CA LEU A 441 -1.73 -0.05 15.18
C LEU A 441 -1.20 -1.14 14.23
N TYR A 442 -1.94 -1.43 13.15
CA TYR A 442 -1.56 -2.43 12.16
C TYR A 442 -1.28 -1.76 10.83
N VAL A 443 -0.01 -1.40 10.61
CA VAL A 443 0.53 -0.83 9.36
C VAL A 443 1.77 -1.61 8.92
N GLN A 444 2.25 -1.33 7.70
CA GLN A 444 3.39 -1.95 7.04
C GLN A 444 3.23 -3.44 6.72
N SER A 445 3.79 -3.85 5.59
CA SER A 445 4.01 -5.26 5.27
C SER A 445 4.98 -5.89 6.27
N ARG A 446 4.68 -7.12 6.71
CA ARG A 446 5.28 -7.75 7.91
C ARG A 446 6.82 -7.79 7.88
N SER A 447 7.43 -8.08 6.74
CA SER A 447 8.90 -8.14 6.58
C SER A 447 9.62 -6.79 6.66
N TYR A 448 8.89 -5.68 6.49
CA TYR A 448 9.42 -4.32 6.48
C TYR A 448 8.85 -3.49 7.64
N ARG A 449 8.18 -4.15 8.59
CA ARG A 449 7.47 -3.51 9.71
C ARG A 449 8.43 -3.15 10.83
N ALA A 450 8.30 -1.93 11.34
CA ALA A 450 9.17 -1.42 12.40
C ALA A 450 8.85 -2.07 13.77
N PRO A 451 9.85 -2.22 14.68
CA PRO A 451 9.64 -2.81 16.00
C PRO A 451 8.61 -2.07 16.83
N GLU A 452 8.59 -0.74 16.78
CA GLU A 452 7.62 0.08 17.50
C GLU A 452 6.17 -0.18 17.03
N VAL A 453 5.97 -0.49 15.76
CA VAL A 453 4.65 -0.88 15.23
C VAL A 453 4.27 -2.27 15.72
N ILE A 454 5.21 -3.23 15.70
CA ILE A 454 4.97 -4.60 16.21
C ILE A 454 4.59 -4.59 17.69
N LEU A 455 5.26 -3.75 18.50
CA LEU A 455 5.05 -3.65 19.94
C LEU A 455 3.81 -2.79 20.31
N GLY A 456 3.13 -2.20 19.33
CA GLY A 456 1.98 -1.32 19.59
C GLY A 456 2.36 -0.02 20.31
N LEU A 457 3.55 0.51 20.04
CA LEU A 457 4.00 1.81 20.53
C LEU A 457 3.51 2.93 19.59
N PRO A 458 3.45 4.18 20.07
CA PRO A 458 3.31 5.33 19.19
C PRO A 458 4.45 5.35 18.16
N TYR A 459 4.11 5.66 16.92
CA TYR A 459 5.07 5.77 15.82
C TYR A 459 4.87 7.06 15.03
N ASP A 460 5.86 7.40 14.23
CA ASP A 460 5.88 8.56 13.34
C ASP A 460 6.40 8.16 11.95
N GLU A 461 6.80 9.13 11.14
CA GLU A 461 7.29 8.93 9.77
C GLU A 461 8.55 8.04 9.68
N LYS A 462 9.27 7.84 10.81
CA LYS A 462 10.49 7.04 10.87
C LYS A 462 10.26 5.54 10.65
N ILE A 463 9.02 5.08 10.66
CA ILE A 463 8.69 3.70 10.26
C ILE A 463 9.05 3.44 8.78
N ASP A 464 8.94 4.46 7.91
CA ASP A 464 9.28 4.34 6.50
C ASP A 464 10.80 4.18 6.31
N LEU A 465 11.58 4.77 7.22
CA LEU A 465 13.04 4.69 7.21
C LEU A 465 13.50 3.28 7.60
N TRP A 466 12.82 2.67 8.58
CA TRP A 466 13.05 1.25 8.90
C TRP A 466 12.75 0.36 7.70
N SER A 467 11.59 0.54 7.06
CA SER A 467 11.23 -0.22 5.86
C SER A 467 12.28 -0.07 4.76
N LEU A 468 12.78 1.16 4.51
CA LEU A 468 13.84 1.40 3.55
C LEU A 468 15.15 0.71 3.94
N GLY A 469 15.51 0.67 5.23
CA GLY A 469 16.65 -0.09 5.72
C GLY A 469 16.56 -1.58 5.37
N CYS A 470 15.38 -2.19 5.60
CA CYS A 470 15.12 -3.59 5.22
C CYS A 470 15.22 -3.80 3.70
N ILE A 471 14.65 -2.89 2.90
CA ILE A 471 14.70 -2.95 1.42
C ILE A 471 16.15 -2.90 0.92
N LEU A 472 16.98 -2.02 1.48
CA LEU A 472 18.38 -1.90 1.06
C LEU A 472 19.21 -3.13 1.43
N ALA A 473 18.96 -3.72 2.61
CA ALA A 473 19.55 -4.99 2.98
C ALA A 473 19.16 -6.10 1.99
N GLU A 474 17.88 -6.21 1.66
CA GLU A 474 17.36 -7.23 0.73
C GLU A 474 17.89 -7.07 -0.70
N LEU A 475 17.90 -5.86 -1.24
CA LEU A 475 18.42 -5.63 -2.60
C LEU A 475 19.94 -5.86 -2.68
N CYS A 476 20.65 -5.71 -1.55
CA CYS A 476 22.08 -5.96 -1.48
C CYS A 476 22.42 -7.45 -1.36
N SER A 477 21.78 -8.16 -0.44
CA SER A 477 22.04 -9.60 -0.21
C SER A 477 21.33 -10.49 -1.24
N GLY A 478 20.20 -10.01 -1.77
CA GLY A 478 19.26 -10.80 -2.55
C GLY A 478 18.25 -11.59 -1.72
N GLU A 479 18.28 -11.46 -0.39
CA GLU A 479 17.47 -12.22 0.57
C GLU A 479 16.72 -11.28 1.52
N VAL A 480 15.46 -11.59 1.82
CA VAL A 480 14.63 -10.77 2.73
C VAL A 480 15.24 -10.77 4.14
N LEU A 481 15.59 -9.59 4.67
CA LEU A 481 16.29 -9.48 5.95
C LEU A 481 15.47 -10.04 7.13
N PHE A 482 14.17 -9.75 7.17
CA PHE A 482 13.23 -10.29 8.15
C PHE A 482 12.11 -11.03 7.42
N PRO A 483 12.28 -12.34 7.15
CA PRO A 483 11.31 -13.13 6.38
C PRO A 483 9.91 -13.10 7.00
N ASN A 484 8.91 -13.36 6.17
CA ASN A 484 7.51 -13.37 6.55
C ASN A 484 7.15 -14.60 7.41
N GLU A 485 7.67 -14.64 8.64
CA GLU A 485 7.45 -15.67 9.65
C GLU A 485 6.44 -15.16 10.70
N ALA A 486 6.17 -15.99 11.72
CA ALA A 486 5.44 -15.56 12.90
C ALA A 486 6.09 -14.30 13.52
N VAL A 487 5.29 -13.38 14.05
CA VAL A 487 5.79 -12.09 14.55
C VAL A 487 6.85 -12.26 15.63
N ALA A 488 6.71 -13.26 16.50
CA ALA A 488 7.72 -13.60 17.51
C ALA A 488 9.07 -13.99 16.88
N MET A 489 9.06 -14.71 15.75
CA MET A 489 10.29 -15.07 15.02
C MET A 489 10.93 -13.85 14.35
N ILE A 490 10.13 -12.89 13.86
CA ILE A 490 10.64 -11.63 13.32
C ILE A 490 11.33 -10.82 14.41
N LEU A 491 10.70 -10.69 15.59
CA LEU A 491 11.30 -10.04 16.76
C LEU A 491 12.60 -10.74 17.19
N ALA A 492 12.60 -12.08 17.21
CA ALA A 492 13.79 -12.87 17.51
C ALA A 492 14.92 -12.58 16.51
N ARG A 493 14.62 -12.52 15.21
CA ARG A 493 15.61 -12.16 14.18
C ARG A 493 16.13 -10.72 14.32
N ILE A 494 15.25 -9.76 14.63
CA ILE A 494 15.66 -8.39 14.94
C ILE A 494 16.65 -8.38 16.09
N VAL A 495 16.35 -9.08 17.18
CA VAL A 495 17.25 -9.18 18.35
C VAL A 495 18.57 -9.87 18.00
N ALA A 496 18.52 -10.93 17.20
CA ALA A 496 19.71 -11.67 16.77
C ALA A 496 20.66 -10.84 15.91
N VAL A 497 20.13 -9.98 15.02
CA VAL A 497 20.94 -9.23 14.03
C VAL A 497 21.34 -7.85 14.53
N LEU A 498 20.45 -7.16 15.26
CA LEU A 498 20.61 -5.75 15.63
C LEU A 498 20.84 -5.54 17.13
N GLY A 499 20.71 -6.59 17.94
CA GLY A 499 20.85 -6.54 19.39
C GLY A 499 19.51 -6.36 20.13
N PRO A 500 19.53 -6.35 21.46
CA PRO A 500 18.32 -6.40 22.28
C PRO A 500 17.44 -5.16 22.10
N ILE A 501 16.12 -5.38 22.10
CA ILE A 501 15.14 -4.29 22.18
C ILE A 501 15.24 -3.65 23.57
N GLU A 502 15.20 -2.33 23.61
CA GLU A 502 15.30 -1.59 24.87
C GLU A 502 14.15 -1.93 25.81
N THR A 503 14.49 -2.15 27.08
CA THR A 503 13.51 -2.50 28.13
C THR A 503 12.38 -1.48 28.23
N GLU A 504 12.68 -0.18 28.04
CA GLU A 504 11.66 0.87 28.07
C GLU A 504 10.62 0.71 26.94
N MET A 505 11.02 0.24 25.77
CA MET A 505 10.10 -0.04 24.66
C MET A 505 9.20 -1.23 25.00
N LEU A 506 9.79 -2.29 25.56
CA LEU A 506 9.05 -3.49 25.97
C LEU A 506 8.04 -3.18 27.08
N GLU A 507 8.45 -2.42 28.11
CA GLU A 507 7.58 -2.02 29.22
C GLU A 507 6.39 -1.15 28.78
N LYS A 508 6.55 -0.34 27.74
CA LYS A 508 5.53 0.58 27.23
C LYS A 508 4.68 -0.01 26.10
N GLY A 509 5.15 -1.08 25.45
CA GLY A 509 4.49 -1.68 24.30
C GLY A 509 3.15 -2.28 24.69
N GLN A 510 2.09 -1.89 23.98
CA GLN A 510 0.73 -2.40 24.21
C GLN A 510 0.60 -3.88 23.85
N GLU A 511 1.47 -4.35 22.95
CA GLU A 511 1.45 -5.71 22.39
C GLU A 511 2.63 -6.56 22.84
N THR A 512 3.48 -6.05 23.76
CA THR A 512 4.66 -6.77 24.27
C THR A 512 4.29 -8.14 24.86
N ASP A 513 3.23 -8.22 25.67
CA ASP A 513 2.79 -9.44 26.34
C ASP A 513 2.32 -10.54 25.36
N LYS A 514 2.17 -10.25 24.06
CA LYS A 514 1.88 -11.27 23.04
C LYS A 514 3.13 -12.06 22.63
N TYR A 515 4.32 -11.49 22.83
CA TYR A 515 5.58 -12.00 22.26
C TYR A 515 6.69 -12.16 23.31
N PHE A 516 6.59 -11.47 24.45
CA PHE A 516 7.60 -11.45 25.50
C PHE A 516 7.01 -11.87 26.85
N THR A 517 7.78 -12.65 27.62
CA THR A 517 7.46 -12.96 29.02
C THR A 517 7.64 -11.71 29.90
N LYS A 518 7.28 -11.81 31.18
CA LYS A 518 7.53 -10.74 32.16
C LYS A 518 9.01 -10.48 32.40
N GLU A 519 9.84 -11.47 32.11
CA GLU A 519 11.29 -11.41 32.14
C GLU A 519 11.89 -10.93 30.81
N PHE A 520 11.05 -10.59 29.82
CA PHE A 520 11.40 -10.17 28.47
C PHE A 520 12.11 -11.24 27.62
N ASP A 521 11.82 -12.52 27.89
CA ASP A 521 12.21 -13.61 27.01
C ASP A 521 11.19 -13.75 25.87
N ILE A 522 11.66 -13.95 24.64
CA ILE A 522 10.79 -14.13 23.47
C ILE A 522 10.18 -15.52 23.50
N TYR A 523 8.87 -15.62 23.24
CA TYR A 523 8.18 -16.90 23.15
C TYR A 523 7.15 -16.92 22.02
N HIS A 524 6.78 -18.12 21.59
CA HIS A 524 5.53 -18.35 20.86
C HIS A 524 4.60 -19.27 21.65
N LEU A 525 3.29 -19.13 21.42
CA LEU A 525 2.31 -20.07 21.92
C LEU A 525 2.04 -21.11 20.83
N ASN A 526 2.27 -22.38 21.15
CA ASN A 526 1.92 -23.48 20.24
C ASN A 526 0.39 -23.66 20.24
N GLU A 527 -0.25 -23.47 19.09
CA GLU A 527 -1.72 -23.54 18.99
C GLU A 527 -2.28 -24.95 19.23
N GLU A 528 -1.49 -26.01 18.98
CA GLU A 528 -1.93 -27.40 19.15
C GLU A 528 -1.83 -27.84 20.61
N SER A 529 -0.75 -27.47 21.30
CA SER A 529 -0.49 -27.90 22.69
C SER A 529 -0.91 -26.87 23.74
N ASN A 530 -1.14 -25.61 23.35
CA ASN A 530 -1.25 -24.45 24.24
C ASN A 530 -0.04 -24.28 25.18
N GLU A 531 1.12 -24.81 24.79
CA GLU A 531 2.37 -24.65 25.55
C GLU A 531 3.16 -23.44 25.06
N VAL A 532 3.83 -22.78 26.01
CA VAL A 532 4.75 -21.67 25.74
C VAL A 532 6.10 -22.24 25.36
N GLU A 533 6.56 -21.96 24.15
CA GLU A 533 7.88 -22.36 23.67
C GLU A 533 8.77 -21.12 23.57
N TYR A 534 9.91 -21.16 24.26
CA TYR A 534 10.88 -20.07 24.28
C TYR A 534 11.71 -20.09 22.99
N ILE A 535 11.87 -18.91 22.39
CA ILE A 535 12.68 -18.74 21.19
C ILE A 535 14.08 -18.31 21.62
N ILE A 536 15.06 -19.19 21.41
CA ILE A 536 16.47 -18.90 21.66
C ILE A 536 17.08 -18.36 20.37
N THR A 537 17.56 -17.13 20.40
CA THR A 537 18.23 -16.50 19.28
C THR A 537 19.70 -16.91 19.23
N GLU A 538 20.17 -17.31 18.05
CA GLU A 538 21.60 -17.42 17.77
C GLU A 538 22.11 -16.02 17.37
N GLU A 539 23.20 -15.56 18.00
CA GLU A 539 23.80 -14.26 17.66
C GLU A 539 24.22 -14.25 16.19
N SER A 540 23.81 -13.20 15.48
CA SER A 540 24.22 -12.92 14.10
C SER A 540 24.66 -11.46 14.00
N CYS A 541 25.11 -11.03 12.83
CA CYS A 541 25.39 -9.62 12.58
C CYS A 541 24.93 -9.22 11.19
N LEU A 542 24.71 -7.92 11.01
CA LEU A 542 24.25 -7.36 9.74
C LEU A 542 25.26 -7.64 8.61
N GLU A 543 26.56 -7.59 8.90
CA GLU A 543 27.63 -7.88 7.94
C GLU A 543 27.53 -9.29 7.36
N ASP A 544 27.27 -10.28 8.21
CA ASP A 544 27.15 -11.68 7.81
C ASP A 544 25.91 -11.90 6.94
N GLN A 545 24.81 -11.20 7.24
CA GLN A 545 23.55 -11.28 6.48
C GLN A 545 23.65 -10.59 5.11
N LEU A 546 24.36 -9.46 5.03
CA LEU A 546 24.45 -8.67 3.80
C LEU A 546 25.56 -9.16 2.85
N HIS A 547 26.50 -9.97 3.35
CA HIS A 547 27.68 -10.42 2.60
C HIS A 547 28.50 -9.27 1.98
N VAL A 548 28.53 -8.12 2.66
CA VAL A 548 29.22 -6.90 2.20
C VAL A 548 30.18 -6.39 3.28
N SER A 549 31.34 -5.90 2.83
CA SER A 549 32.39 -5.35 3.71
C SER A 549 32.49 -3.82 3.65
N ASP A 550 31.57 -3.16 2.93
CA ASP A 550 31.57 -1.71 2.80
C ASP A 550 31.07 -1.05 4.09
N GLU A 551 32.01 -0.52 4.88
CA GLU A 551 31.73 0.04 6.20
C GLU A 551 30.73 1.21 6.16
N LEU A 552 30.76 2.04 5.12
CA LEU A 552 29.86 3.20 4.99
C LEU A 552 28.43 2.77 4.70
N PHE A 553 28.26 1.78 3.81
CA PHE A 553 26.94 1.22 3.52
C PHE A 553 26.36 0.51 4.74
N LEU A 554 27.17 -0.31 5.42
CA LEU A 554 26.74 -1.01 6.64
C LEU A 554 26.35 -0.02 7.74
N ASP A 555 27.14 1.03 7.97
CA ASP A 555 26.82 2.11 8.91
C ASP A 555 25.50 2.81 8.56
N PHE A 556 25.29 3.07 7.27
CA PHE A 556 24.04 3.67 6.79
C PHE A 556 22.82 2.77 7.05
N VAL A 557 22.89 1.49 6.67
CA VAL A 557 21.79 0.54 6.88
C VAL A 557 21.51 0.39 8.37
N ARG A 558 22.54 0.30 9.22
CA ARG A 558 22.35 0.29 10.69
C ARG A 558 21.64 1.52 11.21
N SER A 559 21.98 2.70 10.69
CA SER A 559 21.32 3.94 11.12
C SER A 559 19.82 3.93 10.83
N LEU A 560 19.40 3.36 9.68
CA LEU A 560 17.99 3.19 9.32
C LEU A 560 17.30 2.09 10.13
N LEU A 561 18.03 1.04 10.50
CA LEU A 561 17.58 -0.09 11.32
C LEU A 561 17.80 0.12 12.83
N GLU A 562 17.93 1.38 13.26
CA GLU A 562 17.98 1.70 14.69
C GLU A 562 16.63 1.33 15.34
N ILE A 563 16.68 0.41 16.31
CA ILE A 563 15.49 -0.16 16.95
C ILE A 563 14.69 0.91 17.67
N ASN A 564 15.36 1.79 18.44
CA ASN A 564 14.68 2.88 19.11
C ASN A 564 14.39 4.02 18.12
N PRO A 565 13.12 4.30 17.78
CA PRO A 565 12.78 5.32 16.79
C PRO A 565 13.26 6.73 17.18
N LEU A 566 13.49 7.00 18.47
CA LEU A 566 14.05 8.28 18.93
C LEU A 566 15.50 8.51 18.51
N ARG A 567 16.24 7.43 18.21
CA ARG A 567 17.62 7.48 17.70
C ARG A 567 17.69 7.29 16.18
N ARG A 568 16.62 6.78 15.56
CA ARG A 568 16.54 6.62 14.11
C ARG A 568 16.48 8.00 13.44
N PRO A 569 17.28 8.26 12.39
CA PRO A 569 17.30 9.55 11.74
C PRO A 569 15.98 9.79 10.99
N THR A 570 15.62 11.06 10.83
CA THR A 570 14.65 11.49 9.83
C THR A 570 15.21 11.30 8.42
N ALA A 571 14.34 11.29 7.40
CA ALA A 571 14.79 11.21 6.00
C ALA A 571 15.76 12.34 5.61
N LEU A 572 15.53 13.55 6.14
CA LEU A 572 16.39 14.72 5.89
C LEU A 572 17.78 14.55 6.54
N GLU A 573 17.83 14.00 7.76
CA GLU A 573 19.11 13.71 8.42
C GLU A 573 19.86 12.59 7.70
N ALA A 574 19.16 11.53 7.30
CA ALA A 574 19.73 10.39 6.59
C ALA A 574 20.34 10.78 5.23
N LEU A 575 19.79 11.76 4.52
CA LEU A 575 20.37 12.29 3.27
C LEU A 575 21.80 12.84 3.43
N ASN A 576 22.15 13.31 4.64
CA ASN A 576 23.47 13.84 4.93
C ASN A 576 24.49 12.76 5.34
N HIS A 577 24.09 11.48 5.32
CA HIS A 577 24.97 10.39 5.70
C HIS A 577 26.20 10.29 4.78
N PRO A 578 27.41 10.01 5.31
CA PRO A 578 28.64 9.93 4.52
C PRO A 578 28.55 8.99 3.32
N TRP A 579 27.88 7.84 3.47
CA TRP A 579 27.67 6.89 2.38
C TRP A 579 27.02 7.53 1.16
N LEU A 580 25.99 8.37 1.33
CA LEU A 580 25.30 9.03 0.23
C LEU A 580 26.12 10.18 -0.39
N SER A 581 26.93 10.86 0.42
CA SER A 581 27.82 11.93 -0.07
C SER A 581 29.09 11.42 -0.78
N SER A 582 29.44 10.15 -0.56
CA SER A 582 30.67 9.56 -1.06
C SER A 582 30.67 9.47 -2.59
N SER A 583 31.69 10.03 -3.21
CA SER A 583 31.94 9.90 -4.66
C SER A 583 32.54 8.56 -5.05
N SER A 584 32.91 7.71 -4.08
CA SER A 584 33.55 6.41 -4.33
C SER A 584 32.69 5.41 -5.08
N TYR A 585 31.38 5.70 -5.22
CA TYR A 585 30.41 4.83 -5.87
C TYR A 585 29.82 5.43 -7.16
N ASN A 586 30.29 6.61 -7.61
CA ASN A 586 29.81 7.30 -8.82
C ASN A 586 30.45 6.81 -10.11
#